data_AF-A0A3B5L920-F1
#
_entry.id   AF-A0A3B5L920-F1
#
_cell.length_a   1.000
_cell.length_b   1.000
_cell.length_c   1.000
_cell.angle_alpha   90.00
_cell.angle_beta   90.00
_cell.angle_gamma   90.00
#
_symmetry.space_group_name_H-M   'P 1'
#
loop_
_entity.id
_entity.type
_entity.pdbx_description
1 polymer ?
#
loop_
_entity_poly.entity_id
_entity_poly.type
_entity_poly.pdbx_seq_one_letter_code
_entity_poly.pdbx_strand_id
1 'polypeptide(L)'
;ETVKNAAVCFVLLPRFLMAAVVFWLLDFLCIRKRFFFRVKEQGGDAIDPPVCISDSNRLFSLESLKAVWHGQKLDFLKAAHLGRGAPNTEVVRLEDRQHSRILDFAHGDRPLILNFGSCT
;
A
#
# COMPACT_ATOMS: atom_id res chain seq x y z
N GLU A 1 32.34 31.55 29.91
CA GLU A 1 30.91 31.18 30.09
C GLU A 1 30.26 30.60 28.84
N THR A 2 30.59 31.10 27.65
CA THR A 2 30.11 30.61 26.35
C THR A 2 30.34 29.11 26.09
N VAL A 3 31.49 28.56 26.49
CA VAL A 3 31.83 27.14 26.29
C VAL A 3 30.97 26.20 27.16
N LYS A 4 30.63 26.63 28.38
CA LYS A 4 29.73 25.87 29.27
C LYS A 4 28.30 25.84 28.72
N ASN A 5 27.83 26.99 28.23
CA ASN A 5 26.48 27.09 27.63
C ASN A 5 26.39 26.28 26.33
N ALA A 6 27.44 26.27 25.51
CA ALA A 6 27.50 25.45 24.30
C ALA A 6 27.45 23.94 24.60
N ALA A 7 28.17 23.49 25.64
CA ALA A 7 28.14 22.09 26.07
C ALA A 7 26.75 21.68 26.59
N VAL A 8 26.09 22.56 27.33
CA VAL A 8 24.72 22.37 27.84
C VAL A 8 23.72 22.29 26.69
N CYS A 9 23.82 23.18 25.69
CA CYS A 9 23.02 23.08 24.47
C CYS A 9 23.26 21.78 23.71
N PHE A 10 24.50 21.31 23.60
CA PHE A 10 24.81 20.07 22.89
C PHE A 10 24.20 18.82 23.54
N VAL A 11 23.89 18.88 24.84
CA VAL A 11 23.26 17.78 25.59
C VAL A 11 21.73 17.89 25.64
N LEU A 12 21.18 19.10 25.69
CA LEU A 12 19.74 19.36 25.77
C LEU A 12 19.05 19.36 24.41
N LEU A 13 19.71 19.89 23.38
CA LEU A 13 19.14 20.04 22.04
C LEU A 13 18.82 18.68 21.38
N PRO A 14 19.63 17.61 21.53
CA PRO A 14 19.26 16.29 21.05
C PRO A 14 18.03 15.72 21.75
N ARG A 15 17.87 15.94 23.06
CA ARG A 15 16.69 15.47 23.80
C ARG A 15 15.42 16.18 23.33
N PHE A 16 15.51 17.48 23.09
CA PHE A 16 14.40 18.25 22.54
C PHE A 16 14.06 17.82 21.11
N LEU A 17 15.06 17.61 20.26
CA LEU A 17 14.87 17.06 18.91
C LEU A 17 14.21 15.69 18.93
N MET A 18 14.68 14.78 19.80
CA MET A 18 14.09 13.45 19.93
C MET A 18 12.64 13.52 20.40
N ALA A 19 12.33 14.35 21.39
CA ALA A 19 10.95 14.56 21.83
C ALA A 19 10.08 15.12 20.69
N ALA A 20 10.57 16.12 19.95
CA ALA A 20 9.88 16.70 18.81
C ALA A 20 9.62 15.67 17.69
N VAL A 21 10.60 14.81 17.39
CA VAL A 21 10.45 13.71 16.42
C VAL A 21 9.41 12.70 16.92
N VAL A 22 9.44 12.33 18.21
CA VAL A 22 8.45 11.40 18.78
C VAL A 22 7.04 12.00 18.73
N PHE A 23 6.86 13.26 19.11
CA PHE A 23 5.57 13.96 19.00
C PHE A 23 5.10 14.03 17.55
N TRP A 24 5.99 14.36 16.62
CA TRP A 24 5.66 14.41 15.19
C TRP A 24 5.25 13.04 14.64
N LEU A 25 5.92 11.97 15.05
CA LEU A 25 5.55 10.59 14.68
C LEU A 25 4.20 10.19 15.29
N LEU A 26 3.94 10.54 16.55
CA LEU A 26 2.65 10.28 17.20
C LEU A 26 1.52 11.05 16.52
N ASP A 27 1.71 12.31 16.19
CA ASP A 27 0.74 13.12 15.45
C ASP A 27 0.50 12.55 14.05
N PHE A 28 1.56 12.16 13.34
CA PHE A 28 1.42 11.52 12.03
C PHE A 28 0.62 10.22 12.10
N LEU A 29 0.89 9.38 13.11
CA LEU A 29 0.13 8.14 13.35
C LEU A 29 -1.33 8.43 13.73
N CYS A 30 -1.59 9.44 14.56
CA CYS A 30 -2.93 9.86 14.96
C CYS A 30 -3.75 10.40 13.78
N ILE A 31 -3.16 11.29 12.98
CA ILE A 31 -3.78 11.85 11.78
C ILE A 31 -4.07 10.74 10.77
N ARG A 32 -3.10 9.85 10.53
CA ARG A 32 -3.25 8.74 9.59
C ARG A 32 -4.30 7.72 10.06
N LYS A 33 -4.37 7.43 11.37
CA LYS A 33 -5.42 6.58 11.96
C LYS A 33 -6.80 7.21 11.79
N ARG A 34 -6.92 8.52 12.06
CA ARG A 34 -8.18 9.26 11.88
C ARG A 34 -8.62 9.30 10.42
N PHE A 35 -7.67 9.50 9.50
CA PHE A 35 -7.95 9.47 8.07
C PHE A 35 -8.38 8.08 7.59
N PHE A 36 -7.66 7.03 7.99
CA PHE A 36 -8.02 5.65 7.64
C PHE A 36 -9.40 5.26 8.17
N PHE A 37 -9.74 5.66 9.40
CA PHE A 37 -11.07 5.41 9.96
C PHE A 37 -12.17 6.15 9.18
N ARG A 38 -11.94 7.41 8.80
CA ARG A 38 -12.88 8.18 7.96
C ARG A 38 -13.03 7.62 6.54
N VAL A 39 -11.95 7.15 5.93
CA VAL A 39 -11.98 6.49 4.63
C VAL A 39 -12.70 5.15 4.71
N LYS A 40 -12.55 4.40 5.81
CA LYS A 40 -13.31 3.17 6.06
C LYS A 40 -14.81 3.45 6.23
N GLU A 41 -15.20 4.54 6.87
CA GLU A 41 -16.61 4.95 6.98
C GLU A 41 -17.18 5.44 5.64
N GLN A 42 -16.36 6.06 4.78
CA GLN A 42 -16.79 6.51 3.46
C GLN A 42 -16.70 5.44 2.36
N GLY A 43 -15.92 4.38 2.55
CA GLY A 43 -15.75 3.28 1.61
C GLY A 43 -16.79 2.16 1.73
N GLY A 44 -17.89 2.39 2.46
CA GLY A 44 -19.01 1.45 2.60
C GLY A 44 -19.98 1.48 1.42
N ASP A 45 -19.49 1.46 0.18
CA ASP A 45 -20.34 1.30 -1.01
C ASP A 45 -20.21 -0.12 -1.59
N ALA A 46 -21.06 -0.98 -1.03
CA ALA A 46 -21.72 -2.20 -1.51
C ALA A 46 -21.17 -3.16 -2.60
N ILE A 47 -19.97 -3.05 -3.19
CA ILE A 47 -19.62 -3.94 -4.35
C ILE A 47 -18.30 -4.73 -4.25
N ASP A 48 -17.39 -4.43 -3.32
CA ASP A 48 -16.14 -5.21 -3.23
C ASP A 48 -16.17 -6.27 -2.11
N PRO A 49 -15.85 -7.55 -2.40
CA PRO A 49 -15.65 -8.55 -1.35
C PRO A 49 -14.48 -8.11 -0.45
N PRO A 50 -14.55 -8.37 0.87
CA PRO A 50 -13.49 -7.95 1.78
C PRO A 50 -12.19 -8.61 1.32
N VAL A 51 -11.23 -7.82 0.87
CA VAL A 51 -9.86 -8.28 0.69
C VAL A 51 -9.44 -8.81 2.04
N CYS A 52 -9.27 -10.14 2.14
CA CYS A 52 -8.86 -10.85 3.34
C CYS A 52 -7.42 -10.47 3.72
N ILE A 53 -7.23 -9.23 4.18
CA ILE A 53 -6.00 -8.80 4.83
C ILE A 53 -6.11 -9.33 6.26
N SER A 54 -5.45 -10.48 6.47
CA SER A 54 -5.29 -11.13 7.77
C SER A 54 -4.90 -10.12 8.85
N ASP A 55 -5.66 -10.16 9.95
CA ASP A 55 -5.34 -9.64 11.28
C ASP A 55 -5.21 -8.12 11.46
N SER A 56 -6.39 -7.49 11.54
CA SER A 56 -6.61 -6.15 12.10
C SER A 56 -6.06 -5.95 13.51
N ASN A 57 -5.71 -7.02 14.23
CA ASN A 57 -5.25 -6.94 15.62
C ASN A 57 -3.76 -6.60 15.76
N ARG A 58 -3.02 -6.48 14.64
CA ARG A 58 -1.56 -6.28 14.62
C ARG A 58 -1.10 -5.04 13.84
N LEU A 59 -1.99 -4.07 13.63
CA LEU A 59 -1.79 -2.85 12.81
C LEU A 59 -0.65 -1.92 13.30
N PHE A 60 -0.05 -2.19 14.46
CA PHE A 60 1.09 -1.44 15.02
C PHE A 60 2.34 -2.30 15.28
N SER A 61 2.41 -3.52 14.74
CA SER A 61 3.66 -4.29 14.77
C SER A 61 4.55 -3.90 13.60
N LEU A 62 5.87 -3.91 13.82
CA LEU A 62 6.86 -3.70 12.76
C LEU A 62 6.64 -4.64 11.57
N GLU A 63 6.13 -5.86 11.82
CA GLU A 63 5.77 -6.81 10.76
C GLU A 63 4.60 -6.31 9.89
N SER A 64 3.62 -5.63 10.46
CA SER A 64 2.52 -5.02 9.71
C SER A 64 3.01 -3.81 8.91
N LEU A 65 3.86 -2.95 9.50
CA LEU A 65 4.46 -1.84 8.76
C LEU A 65 5.36 -2.32 7.63
N LYS A 66 6.14 -3.39 7.86
CA LYS A 66 6.96 -4.06 6.86
C LYS A 66 6.09 -4.64 5.74
N ALA A 67 4.98 -5.29 6.07
CA ALA A 67 4.05 -5.82 5.07
C ALA A 67 3.40 -4.70 4.24
N VAL A 68 2.96 -3.60 4.88
CA VAL A 68 2.39 -2.43 4.18
C VAL A 68 3.44 -1.77 3.29
N TRP A 69 4.66 -1.57 3.79
CA TRP A 69 5.77 -1.01 3.01
C TRP A 69 6.14 -1.93 1.83
N HIS A 70 6.17 -3.23 2.07
CA HIS A 70 6.44 -4.23 1.04
C HIS A 70 5.34 -4.25 -0.02
N GLY A 71 4.07 -4.16 0.38
CA GLY A 71 2.94 -4.02 -0.53
C GLY A 71 3.02 -2.74 -1.37
N GLN A 72 3.26 -1.60 -0.73
CA GLN A 72 3.38 -0.31 -1.42
C GLN A 72 4.58 -0.27 -2.36
N LYS A 73 5.71 -0.87 -1.98
CA LYS A 73 6.88 -1.03 -2.86
C LYS A 73 6.57 -1.93 -4.06
N LEU A 74 5.84 -3.04 -3.85
CA LEU A 74 5.42 -3.91 -4.94
C LEU A 74 4.43 -3.20 -5.87
N ASP A 75 3.51 -2.41 -5.32
CA ASP A 75 2.52 -1.66 -6.09
C ASP A 75 3.18 -0.65 -7.03
N PHE A 76 4.25 0.02 -6.59
CA PHE A 76 5.00 0.92 -7.46
C PHE A 76 5.67 0.21 -8.65
N LEU A 77 5.98 -1.08 -8.49
CA LEU A 77 6.60 -1.91 -9.51
C LEU A 77 5.57 -2.65 -10.36
N LYS A 78 4.26 -2.54 -10.07
CA LYS A 78 3.21 -3.15 -10.91
C LYS A 78 3.19 -2.46 -12.26
N ALA A 79 3.22 -3.23 -13.33
CA ALA A 79 3.04 -2.68 -14.67
C ALA A 79 1.60 -2.16 -14.90
N ALA A 80 0.61 -2.82 -14.29
CA ALA A 80 -0.81 -2.46 -14.38
C ALA A 80 -1.21 -1.42 -13.33
N HIS A 81 -1.81 -0.32 -13.77
CA HIS A 81 -2.35 0.74 -12.92
C HIS A 81 -3.75 1.14 -13.40
N LEU A 82 -4.65 1.49 -12.48
CA LEU A 82 -6.01 1.91 -12.81
C LEU A 82 -5.98 3.22 -13.63
N GLY A 83 -6.75 3.26 -14.71
CA GLY A 83 -6.77 4.39 -15.66
C GLY A 83 -5.59 4.45 -16.63
N ARG A 84 -4.59 3.55 -16.52
CA ARG A 84 -3.58 3.34 -17.57
C ARG A 84 -4.02 2.21 -18.51
N GLY A 85 -3.38 2.13 -19.67
CA GLY A 85 -3.59 1.02 -20.60
C GLY A 85 -3.30 -0.33 -19.94
N ALA A 86 -4.19 -1.30 -20.15
CA ALA A 86 -4.03 -2.65 -19.63
C ALA A 86 -2.83 -3.34 -20.31
N PRO A 87 -1.93 -4.00 -19.54
CA PRO A 87 -0.78 -4.67 -20.13
C PRO A 87 -1.21 -5.88 -20.97
N ASN A 88 -0.73 -5.94 -22.21
CA ASN A 88 -1.07 -6.98 -23.16
C ASN A 88 -0.10 -8.18 -23.06
N THR A 89 -0.13 -8.89 -21.93
CA THR A 89 0.76 -10.03 -21.66
C THR A 89 0.31 -11.29 -22.41
N GLU A 90 1.26 -12.21 -22.65
CA GLU A 90 1.00 -13.48 -23.31
C GLU A 90 0.27 -14.47 -22.40
N VAL A 91 -0.67 -15.23 -22.97
CA VAL A 91 -1.46 -16.29 -22.34
C VAL A 91 -1.56 -17.49 -23.28
N VAL A 92 -1.65 -18.70 -22.73
CA VAL A 92 -1.76 -19.92 -23.52
C VAL A 92 -3.21 -20.37 -23.57
N ARG A 93 -3.76 -20.54 -24.77
CA ARG A 93 -5.13 -21.05 -24.96
C ARG A 93 -5.15 -22.56 -24.72
N LEU A 94 -6.14 -23.03 -23.96
CA LEU A 94 -6.22 -24.46 -23.57
C LEU A 94 -6.55 -25.39 -24.75
N GLU A 95 -7.38 -24.94 -25.69
CA GLU A 95 -7.85 -25.74 -26.83
C GLU A 95 -6.70 -26.17 -27.74
N ASP A 96 -5.90 -25.19 -28.19
CA ASP A 96 -4.86 -25.42 -29.21
C ASP A 96 -3.42 -25.32 -28.68
N ARG A 97 -3.25 -25.09 -27.36
CA ARG A 97 -1.96 -24.73 -26.72
C ARG A 97 -1.22 -23.58 -27.41
N GLN A 98 -1.94 -22.73 -28.16
CA GLN A 98 -1.34 -21.60 -28.84
C GLN A 98 -1.13 -20.42 -27.89
N HIS A 99 -0.06 -19.68 -28.17
CA HIS A 99 0.21 -18.40 -27.53
C HIS A 99 -0.77 -17.35 -28.10
N SER A 100 -1.45 -16.67 -27.19
CA SER A 100 -2.34 -15.56 -27.45
C SER A 100 -2.03 -14.44 -26.46
N ARG A 101 -2.67 -13.28 -26.56
CA ARG A 101 -2.50 -12.21 -25.57
C ARG A 101 -3.82 -11.86 -24.90
N ILE A 102 -3.74 -11.24 -23.73
CA ILE A 102 -4.93 -10.88 -22.93
C ILE A 102 -5.92 -10.04 -23.75
N LEU A 103 -5.43 -9.03 -24.48
CA LEU A 103 -6.32 -8.11 -25.21
C LEU A 103 -6.94 -8.74 -26.46
N ASP A 104 -6.45 -9.89 -26.93
CA ASP A 104 -7.05 -10.61 -28.08
C ASP A 104 -8.44 -11.19 -27.71
N PHE A 105 -8.73 -11.32 -26.40
CA PHE A 105 -10.04 -11.75 -25.88
C PHE A 105 -10.99 -10.56 -25.63
N ALA A 106 -10.56 -9.32 -25.86
CA ALA A 106 -11.42 -8.15 -25.76
C ALA A 106 -12.32 -8.03 -27.01
N HIS A 107 -13.59 -7.67 -26.80
CA HIS A 107 -14.58 -7.55 -27.88
C HIS A 107 -15.13 -6.12 -27.93
N GLY A 108 -14.53 -5.28 -28.78
CA GLY A 108 -14.91 -3.87 -28.92
C GLY A 108 -14.85 -3.14 -27.58
N ASP A 109 -15.92 -2.42 -27.24
CA ASP A 109 -16.03 -1.65 -26.00
C ASP A 109 -16.53 -2.47 -24.80
N ARG A 110 -16.73 -3.79 -24.95
CA ARG A 110 -17.21 -4.63 -23.85
C ARG A 110 -16.11 -4.82 -22.80
N PRO A 111 -16.39 -4.57 -21.50
CA PRO A 111 -15.42 -4.83 -20.44
C PRO A 111 -14.98 -6.30 -20.40
N LEU A 112 -13.67 -6.52 -20.37
CA LEU A 112 -13.05 -7.83 -20.17
C LEU A 112 -12.65 -7.99 -18.71
N ILE A 113 -13.27 -8.95 -18.00
CA ILE A 113 -12.97 -9.24 -16.59
C ILE A 113 -12.03 -10.44 -16.53
N LEU A 114 -10.90 -10.29 -15.84
CA LEU A 114 -9.89 -11.33 -15.67
C LEU A 114 -9.96 -11.89 -14.25
N ASN A 115 -9.96 -13.22 -14.14
CA ASN A 115 -9.84 -13.91 -12.85
C ASN A 115 -8.63 -14.84 -12.92
N PHE A 116 -7.60 -14.53 -12.13
CA PHE A 116 -6.39 -15.32 -12.02
C PHE A 116 -6.51 -16.23 -10.80
N GLY A 117 -6.34 -17.53 -11.00
CA GLY A 117 -6.38 -18.52 -9.93
C GLY A 117 -5.77 -19.85 -10.36
N SER A 118 -5.55 -20.72 -9.38
CA SER A 118 -5.05 -22.08 -9.59
C SER A 118 -5.80 -23.04 -8.67
N CYS A 119 -6.05 -24.26 -9.13
CA CYS A 119 -6.46 -25.34 -8.25
C CYS A 119 -5.23 -25.82 -7.47
N THR A 120 -5.17 -25.50 -6.18
CA THR A 120 -4.28 -26.19 -5.23
C THR A 120 -5.02 -27.34 -4.58
#